data_AF-A0A938VTL9-F1
#
_entry.id   AF-A0A938VTL9-F1
#
_cell.length_a   1.000
_cell.length_b   1.000
_cell.length_c   1.000
_cell.angle_alpha   90.00
_cell.angle_beta   90.00
_cell.angle_gamma   90.00
#
_symmetry.space_group_name_H-M   'P 1'
#
loop_
_entity.id
_entity.type
_entity.pdbx_description
1 polymer ?
#
loop_
_entity_poly.entity_id
_entity_poly.type
_entity_poly.pdbx_seq_one_letter_code
_entity_poly.pdbx_strand_id
1 'polypeptide(L)'
;MQKLLEEIMKRVLARLFLVALLAGCGAGGGSLGSSSGTSTGGSAQATVPAANSAAGGQTAVAPTSTATTDTSNLPAAFARFPSSVVVYREGNFAVLETTDVPNHNSPYFPTSSPLYAPYDGSNPNFVKNPNQILSQHIVLRIPIAPQEAAQKQLTPLGPMGISLNGVVFYNQYAAGRSPLTGEINSFDQHGGHPSPGNQYHYHVEPTYL
;
A
#
# COMPACT_ATOMS: atom_id res chain seq x y z
N MET A 1 -10.02 -17.22 18.76
CA MET A 1 -10.00 -16.58 17.43
C MET A 1 -10.73 -15.24 17.38
N GLN A 2 -12.02 -15.15 17.77
CA GLN A 2 -12.77 -13.86 17.77
C GLN A 2 -12.12 -12.75 18.63
N LYS A 3 -11.57 -13.09 19.81
CA LYS A 3 -10.87 -12.12 20.66
C LYS A 3 -9.55 -11.63 20.05
N LEU A 4 -8.85 -12.47 19.29
CA LEU A 4 -7.60 -12.08 18.62
C LEU A 4 -7.90 -11.19 17.41
N LEU A 5 -8.95 -11.50 16.65
CA LEU A 5 -9.41 -10.70 15.53
C LEU A 5 -9.97 -9.33 16.00
N GLU A 6 -10.70 -9.29 17.12
CA GLU A 6 -11.11 -8.02 17.74
C GLU A 6 -9.94 -7.22 18.29
N GLU A 7 -8.97 -7.85 18.94
CA GLU A 7 -7.79 -7.17 19.50
C GLU A 7 -6.90 -6.61 18.37
N ILE A 8 -6.73 -7.38 17.28
CA ILE A 8 -6.04 -6.94 16.06
C ILE A 8 -6.81 -5.80 15.40
N MET A 9 -8.14 -5.91 15.23
CA MET A 9 -8.93 -4.79 14.67
C MET A 9 -8.92 -3.55 15.56
N LYS A 10 -8.95 -3.70 16.89
CA LYS A 10 -8.88 -2.56 17.84
C LYS A 10 -7.52 -1.87 17.79
N ARG A 11 -6.43 -2.62 17.63
CA ARG A 11 -5.07 -2.08 17.46
C ARG A 11 -4.88 -1.42 16.09
N VAL A 12 -5.41 -2.04 15.04
CA VAL A 12 -5.43 -1.49 13.67
C VAL A 12 -6.24 -0.20 13.62
N LEU A 13 -7.46 -0.16 14.18
CA LEU A 13 -8.29 1.06 14.26
C LEU A 13 -7.62 2.14 15.11
N ALA A 14 -7.04 1.80 16.27
CA ALA A 14 -6.38 2.79 17.13
C ALA A 14 -5.11 3.42 16.52
N ARG A 15 -4.44 2.73 15.59
CA ARG A 15 -3.23 3.23 14.91
C ARG A 15 -3.46 3.76 13.49
N LEU A 16 -4.51 3.31 12.79
CA LEU A 16 -5.01 3.98 11.57
C LEU A 16 -5.50 5.41 11.89
N PHE A 17 -6.03 5.62 13.10
CA PHE A 17 -6.41 6.95 13.59
C PHE A 17 -5.22 7.91 13.80
N LEU A 18 -3.97 7.43 13.83
CA LEU A 18 -2.81 8.30 14.00
C LEU A 18 -2.25 8.89 12.68
N VAL A 19 -2.66 8.37 11.53
CA VAL A 19 -2.33 8.97 10.21
C VAL A 19 -3.55 9.64 9.55
N ALA A 20 -4.77 9.36 10.02
CA ALA A 20 -5.99 9.99 9.51
C ALA A 20 -6.59 11.11 10.38
N LEU A 21 -6.01 11.46 11.54
CA LEU A 21 -6.59 12.48 12.43
C LEU A 21 -5.54 13.42 13.05
N LEU A 22 -5.01 14.35 12.25
CA LEU A 22 -4.43 15.61 12.74
C LEU A 22 -4.68 16.73 11.72
N ALA A 23 -5.93 17.20 11.68
CA ALA A 23 -6.26 18.57 11.28
C ALA A 23 -7.32 19.08 12.27
N GLY A 24 -6.93 20.08 13.04
CA GLY A 24 -7.57 20.52 14.27
C GLY A 24 -8.96 21.15 14.11
N CYS A 25 -9.66 21.11 15.23
CA CYS A 25 -10.85 21.88 15.54
C CYS A 25 -10.53 23.40 15.54
N GLY A 26 -11.45 24.21 15.03
CA GLY A 26 -11.42 25.67 15.13
C GLY A 26 -12.77 26.26 14.72
N ALA A 27 -13.55 26.71 15.71
CA ALA A 27 -14.86 27.30 15.56
C ALA A 27 -14.83 28.67 14.85
N GLY A 28 -15.80 28.94 13.98
CA GLY A 28 -16.05 30.25 13.40
C GLY A 28 -17.32 30.24 12.54
N GLY A 29 -18.41 30.80 13.06
CA GLY A 29 -19.66 30.97 12.31
C GLY A 29 -19.55 32.06 11.26
N GLY A 30 -20.31 31.93 10.17
CA GLY A 30 -20.52 33.03 9.23
C GLY A 30 -20.80 32.64 7.79
N SER A 31 -22.10 32.65 7.44
CA SER A 31 -22.72 33.06 6.18
C SER A 31 -22.55 32.23 4.89
N LEU A 32 -23.70 32.04 4.26
CA LEU A 32 -23.99 31.35 3.01
C LEU A 32 -23.40 32.09 1.80
N GLY A 33 -22.78 31.34 0.91
CA GLY A 33 -22.38 31.80 -0.42
C GLY A 33 -22.37 30.60 -1.38
N SER A 34 -23.45 30.45 -2.15
CA SER A 34 -23.58 29.44 -3.19
C SER A 34 -22.57 29.68 -4.31
N SER A 35 -21.71 28.69 -4.59
CA SER A 35 -21.07 28.54 -5.89
C SER A 35 -20.95 27.07 -6.24
N SER A 36 -21.61 26.72 -7.34
CA SER A 36 -21.63 25.40 -7.97
C SER A 36 -20.25 25.06 -8.53
N GLY A 37 -19.48 24.28 -7.78
CA GLY A 37 -18.26 23.63 -8.24
C GLY A 37 -18.39 22.13 -8.01
N THR A 38 -18.57 21.36 -9.07
CA THR A 38 -18.54 19.89 -9.04
C THR A 38 -17.12 19.45 -8.69
N SER A 39 -16.85 19.19 -7.40
CA SER A 39 -15.61 18.59 -6.93
C SER A 39 -15.73 17.07 -6.99
N THR A 40 -15.12 16.46 -8.00
CA THR A 40 -14.88 15.02 -8.04
C THR A 40 -13.92 14.66 -6.92
N GLY A 41 -14.44 14.03 -5.86
CA GLY A 41 -13.64 13.46 -4.78
C GLY A 41 -12.66 12.44 -5.34
N GLY A 42 -11.37 12.77 -5.30
CA GLY A 42 -10.30 11.90 -5.77
C GLY A 42 -10.03 10.81 -4.75
N SER A 43 -10.47 9.58 -5.04
CA SER A 43 -9.92 8.38 -4.42
C SER A 43 -8.46 8.19 -4.86
N ALA A 44 -7.61 7.69 -3.97
CA ALA A 44 -6.26 7.28 -4.35
C ALA A 44 -6.37 6.17 -5.40
N GLN A 45 -5.99 6.48 -6.64
CA GLN A 45 -6.03 5.53 -7.75
C GLN A 45 -4.61 5.00 -7.95
N ALA A 46 -4.39 3.74 -7.57
CA ALA A 46 -3.19 3.00 -7.95
C ALA A 46 -3.34 2.59 -9.41
N THR A 47 -2.39 2.98 -10.26
CA THR A 47 -2.29 2.46 -11.63
C THR A 47 -1.18 1.42 -11.63
N VAL A 48 -1.55 0.16 -11.87
CA VAL A 48 -0.61 -0.91 -12.23
C VAL A 48 -0.64 -1.06 -13.75
N PRO A 49 0.48 -0.88 -14.48
CA PRO A 49 0.56 -1.27 -15.88
C PRO A 49 0.35 -2.79 -16.00
N ALA A 50 -0.51 -3.23 -16.91
CA ALA A 50 -0.71 -4.64 -17.19
C ALA A 50 0.60 -5.28 -17.69
N ALA A 51 0.99 -6.42 -17.12
CA ALA A 51 2.12 -7.20 -17.59
C ALA A 51 1.85 -7.74 -19.00
N ASN A 52 2.59 -7.25 -19.99
CA ASN A 52 2.51 -7.76 -21.36
C ASN A 52 3.51 -8.92 -21.51
N SER A 53 3.00 -10.13 -21.69
CA SER A 53 3.79 -11.30 -22.07
C SER A 53 4.32 -11.14 -23.50
N ALA A 54 5.62 -10.92 -23.66
CA ALA A 54 6.31 -11.22 -24.92
C ALA A 54 7.83 -11.40 -24.69
N ALA A 55 8.33 -12.57 -25.09
CA ALA A 55 9.75 -12.86 -25.19
C ALA A 55 10.39 -12.03 -26.32
N GLY A 56 11.52 -11.38 -26.03
CA GLY A 56 12.33 -10.69 -27.03
C GLY A 56 13.33 -9.76 -26.35
N GLY A 57 14.62 -10.06 -26.46
CA GLY A 57 15.70 -9.27 -25.87
C GLY A 57 15.65 -7.82 -26.32
N GLN A 58 15.63 -6.89 -25.37
CA GLN A 58 15.74 -5.47 -25.63
C GLN A 58 16.85 -4.88 -24.75
N THR A 59 17.86 -4.36 -25.44
CA THR A 59 18.92 -3.51 -24.92
C THR A 59 18.30 -2.38 -24.10
N ALA A 60 18.76 -2.22 -22.86
CA ALA A 60 18.34 -1.16 -21.97
C ALA A 60 18.68 0.21 -22.57
N VAL A 61 17.65 0.92 -23.04
CA VAL A 61 17.74 2.38 -23.24
C VAL A 61 17.30 3.01 -21.93
N ALA A 62 18.25 3.63 -21.22
CA ALA A 62 17.96 4.36 -20.00
C ALA A 62 17.01 5.53 -20.29
N PRO A 63 15.94 5.74 -19.50
CA PRO A 63 15.17 6.97 -19.60
C PRO A 63 16.00 8.12 -19.03
N THR A 64 16.54 8.97 -19.91
CA THR A 64 17.05 10.29 -19.52
C THR A 64 15.86 11.18 -19.20
N SER A 65 15.45 11.23 -17.94
CA SER A 65 14.56 12.28 -17.43
C SER A 65 15.28 13.03 -16.32
N THR A 66 15.83 14.19 -16.68
CA THR A 66 16.34 15.19 -15.74
C THR A 66 15.18 15.98 -15.12
N ALA A 67 14.16 15.28 -14.62
CA ALA A 67 13.08 15.92 -13.87
C ALA A 67 13.58 16.14 -12.44
N THR A 68 13.78 17.40 -12.07
CA THR A 68 13.97 17.76 -10.66
C THR A 68 12.73 17.33 -9.89
N THR A 69 12.87 16.34 -9.03
CA THR A 69 11.80 15.81 -8.19
C THR A 69 11.36 16.89 -7.19
N ASP A 70 10.18 17.49 -7.39
CA ASP A 70 9.63 18.47 -6.43
C ASP A 70 9.24 17.75 -5.14
N THR A 71 9.86 18.09 -4.02
CA THR A 71 9.48 17.59 -2.69
C THR A 71 8.96 18.69 -1.78
N SER A 72 8.73 19.90 -2.32
CA SER A 72 8.25 21.04 -1.56
C SER A 72 6.80 20.85 -1.12
N ASN A 73 6.46 21.36 0.07
CA ASN A 73 5.09 21.36 0.60
C ASN A 73 4.41 19.97 0.71
N LEU A 74 5.18 18.89 0.72
CA LEU A 74 4.68 17.58 1.10
C LEU A 74 4.41 17.56 2.62
N PRO A 75 3.29 16.95 3.07
CA PRO A 75 3.05 16.72 4.48
C PRO A 75 4.20 15.96 5.13
N ALA A 76 4.57 16.34 6.36
CA ALA A 76 5.73 15.79 7.07
C ALA A 76 5.69 14.26 7.25
N ALA A 77 4.51 13.65 7.22
CA ALA A 77 4.34 12.20 7.27
C ALA A 77 5.05 11.49 6.11
N PHE A 78 5.11 12.09 4.92
CA PHE A 78 5.76 11.49 3.75
C PHE A 78 7.29 11.40 3.89
N ALA A 79 7.90 12.20 4.78
CA ALA A 79 9.34 12.09 5.09
C ALA A 79 9.68 10.84 5.92
N ARG A 80 8.69 10.05 6.34
CA ARG A 80 8.90 8.77 7.06
C ARG A 80 9.21 7.61 6.13
N PHE A 81 8.93 7.76 4.83
CA PHE A 81 9.26 6.71 3.88
C PHE A 81 10.78 6.58 3.73
N PRO A 82 11.31 5.34 3.69
CA PRO A 82 12.70 5.08 3.42
C PRO A 82 13.03 5.41 1.96
N SER A 83 14.33 5.45 1.64
CA SER A 83 14.81 5.70 0.28
C SER A 83 14.40 4.64 -0.75
N SER A 84 13.84 3.50 -0.33
CA SER A 84 13.27 2.49 -1.23
C SER A 84 11.92 2.91 -1.83
N VAL A 85 11.28 3.96 -1.29
CA VAL A 85 10.08 4.56 -1.85
C VAL A 85 10.43 5.94 -2.38
N VAL A 86 10.19 6.17 -3.67
CA VAL A 86 10.33 7.49 -4.26
C VAL A 86 9.10 8.29 -3.89
N VAL A 87 9.29 9.46 -3.29
CA VAL A 87 8.21 10.35 -2.88
C VAL A 87 8.43 11.72 -3.48
N TYR A 88 7.42 12.23 -4.17
CA TYR A 88 7.47 13.57 -4.76
C TYR A 88 6.09 14.21 -4.87
N ARG A 89 6.07 15.48 -5.21
CA ARG A 89 4.87 16.26 -5.43
C ARG A 89 4.62 16.41 -6.92
N GLU A 90 3.36 16.21 -7.30
CA GLU A 90 2.87 16.53 -8.64
C GLU A 90 1.55 17.30 -8.51
N GLY A 91 1.62 18.62 -8.69
CA GLY A 91 0.48 19.51 -8.47
C GLY A 91 -0.06 19.45 -7.03
N ASN A 92 -1.29 18.95 -6.87
CA ASN A 92 -1.95 18.80 -5.57
C ASN A 92 -1.83 17.37 -5.00
N PHE A 93 -0.97 16.53 -5.57
CA PHE A 93 -0.78 15.15 -5.16
C PHE A 93 0.63 14.92 -4.62
N ALA A 94 0.72 14.10 -3.57
CA ALA A 94 1.92 13.33 -3.27
C ALA A 94 1.89 12.08 -4.15
N VAL A 95 2.96 11.84 -4.89
CA VAL A 95 3.17 10.67 -5.72
C VAL A 95 4.22 9.79 -5.07
N LEU A 96 3.88 8.52 -4.88
CA LEU A 96 4.73 7.53 -4.25
C LEU A 96 4.97 6.41 -5.26
N GLU A 97 6.24 6.08 -5.48
CA GLU A 97 6.63 4.94 -6.31
C GLU A 97 7.40 3.93 -5.48
N THR A 98 7.09 2.65 -5.67
CA THR A 98 7.78 1.55 -4.98
C THR A 98 8.02 0.38 -5.92
N THR A 99 9.09 -0.37 -5.63
CA THR A 99 9.34 -1.68 -6.24
C THR A 99 8.52 -2.80 -5.64
N ASP A 100 7.81 -2.53 -4.53
CA ASP A 100 6.99 -3.53 -3.81
C ASP A 100 7.78 -4.75 -3.33
N VAL A 101 9.07 -4.57 -3.03
CA VAL A 101 9.94 -5.61 -2.49
C VAL A 101 10.14 -5.36 -1.00
N PRO A 102 9.72 -6.27 -0.10
CA PRO A 102 9.95 -6.12 1.34
C PRO A 102 11.44 -6.11 1.68
N ASN A 103 11.79 -5.38 2.73
CA ASN A 103 13.14 -5.28 3.29
C ASN A 103 13.40 -6.29 4.44
N HIS A 104 12.63 -7.38 4.48
CA HIS A 104 12.74 -8.45 5.46
C HIS A 104 12.83 -9.80 4.77
N ASN A 105 13.20 -10.83 5.51
CA ASN A 105 13.26 -12.17 4.96
C ASN A 105 11.85 -12.74 4.74
N SER A 106 11.69 -13.61 3.75
CA SER A 106 10.40 -14.27 3.49
C SER A 106 10.59 -15.62 2.80
N PRO A 107 9.74 -16.62 3.09
CA PRO A 107 9.69 -17.87 2.32
C PRO A 107 9.28 -17.65 0.86
N TYR A 108 8.73 -16.48 0.51
CA TYR A 108 8.29 -16.16 -0.84
C TYR A 108 9.38 -15.63 -1.78
N PHE A 109 10.57 -15.33 -1.27
CA PHE A 109 11.71 -15.09 -2.14
C PHE A 109 12.20 -16.39 -2.81
N PRO A 110 12.83 -16.32 -3.99
CA PRO A 110 13.60 -17.44 -4.55
C PRO A 110 14.71 -17.85 -3.58
N THR A 111 15.04 -19.14 -3.49
CA THR A 111 16.06 -19.67 -2.56
C THR A 111 17.47 -19.12 -2.80
N SER A 112 17.72 -18.54 -3.98
CA SER A 112 18.97 -17.84 -4.32
C SER A 112 19.03 -16.40 -3.80
N SER A 113 17.92 -15.84 -3.33
CA SER A 113 17.85 -14.49 -2.78
C SER A 113 18.51 -14.45 -1.39
N PRO A 114 19.29 -13.40 -1.06
CA PRO A 114 19.79 -13.21 0.30
C PRO A 114 18.67 -12.93 1.32
N LEU A 115 17.48 -12.54 0.85
CA LEU A 115 16.29 -12.32 1.69
C LEU A 115 15.41 -13.58 1.78
N TYR A 116 15.83 -14.71 1.21
CA TYR A 116 15.13 -15.96 1.46
C TYR A 116 15.38 -16.46 2.88
N ALA A 117 14.30 -16.81 3.57
CA ALA A 117 14.33 -17.65 4.76
C ALA A 117 13.13 -18.60 4.74
N PRO A 118 13.26 -19.83 5.26
CA PRO A 118 12.09 -20.67 5.49
C PRO A 118 11.11 -19.98 6.46
N TYR A 119 9.85 -20.37 6.40
CA TYR A 119 8.85 -19.88 7.34
C TYR A 119 9.21 -20.27 8.78
N ASP A 120 9.27 -19.29 9.67
CA ASP A 120 9.55 -19.45 11.11
C ASP A 120 8.46 -18.80 11.99
N GLY A 121 7.31 -18.47 11.39
CA GLY A 121 6.19 -17.87 12.08
C GLY A 121 5.39 -18.85 12.96
N SER A 122 4.43 -18.31 13.70
CA SER A 122 3.66 -19.04 14.71
C SER A 122 2.38 -19.72 14.20
N ASN A 123 2.01 -19.55 12.92
CA ASN A 123 0.82 -20.19 12.36
C ASN A 123 1.13 -21.65 11.99
N PRO A 124 0.61 -22.65 12.72
CA PRO A 124 0.88 -24.05 12.41
C PRO A 124 0.20 -24.53 11.12
N ASN A 125 -0.78 -23.78 10.61
CA ASN A 125 -1.50 -24.10 9.38
C ASN A 125 -0.91 -23.38 8.17
N PHE A 126 0.31 -22.85 8.27
CA PHE A 126 0.94 -22.14 7.17
C PHE A 126 1.06 -23.03 5.93
N VAL A 127 0.54 -22.55 4.81
CA VAL A 127 0.67 -23.17 3.49
C VAL A 127 1.09 -22.08 2.51
N LYS A 128 2.35 -22.16 2.08
CA LYS A 128 2.90 -21.25 1.07
C LYS A 128 2.09 -21.38 -0.24
N ASN A 129 1.66 -20.25 -0.78
CA ASN A 129 1.04 -20.22 -2.11
C ASN A 129 2.11 -20.32 -3.23
N PRO A 130 1.74 -20.62 -4.48
CA PRO A 130 2.72 -20.91 -5.53
C PRO A 130 3.40 -19.65 -6.12
N ASN A 131 3.00 -18.44 -5.70
CA ASN A 131 3.57 -17.19 -6.20
C ASN A 131 4.89 -16.86 -5.49
N GLN A 132 5.58 -15.83 -5.99
CA GLN A 132 6.85 -15.35 -5.45
C GLN A 132 6.81 -13.84 -5.26
N ILE A 133 7.76 -13.32 -4.49
CA ILE A 133 8.03 -11.88 -4.44
C ILE A 133 8.81 -11.52 -5.70
N LEU A 134 8.25 -10.66 -6.54
CA LEU A 134 8.97 -10.05 -7.67
C LEU A 134 8.82 -8.53 -7.62
N SER A 135 9.86 -7.83 -8.07
CA SER A 135 9.82 -6.37 -8.19
C SER A 135 8.68 -5.96 -9.12
N GLN A 136 7.90 -4.99 -8.65
CA GLN A 136 6.85 -4.31 -9.38
C GLN A 136 7.26 -2.88 -9.69
N HIS A 137 6.40 -2.13 -10.37
CA HIS A 137 6.45 -0.68 -10.41
C HIS A 137 5.05 -0.17 -10.08
N ILE A 138 4.88 0.30 -8.84
CA ILE A 138 3.58 0.73 -8.33
C ILE A 138 3.65 2.23 -8.05
N VAL A 139 2.69 2.97 -8.62
CA VAL A 139 2.55 4.40 -8.42
C VAL A 139 1.22 4.69 -7.72
N LEU A 140 1.29 5.31 -6.54
CA LEU A 140 0.12 5.83 -5.82
C LEU A 140 0.12 7.36 -5.84
N ARG A 141 -1.05 7.94 -6.11
CA ARG A 141 -1.28 9.39 -6.04
C ARG A 141 -2.25 9.69 -4.91
N ILE A 142 -1.80 10.49 -3.95
CA ILE A 142 -2.55 10.83 -2.74
C ILE A 142 -2.74 12.35 -2.72
N PRO A 143 -3.97 12.87 -2.64
CA PRO A 143 -4.18 14.31 -2.47
C PRO A 143 -3.44 14.82 -1.23
N ILE A 144 -2.71 15.93 -1.37
CA ILE A 144 -1.97 16.55 -0.26
C ILE A 144 -2.92 17.10 0.82
N ALA A 145 -4.13 17.48 0.42
CA ALA A 145 -5.21 17.91 1.30
C ALA A 145 -6.46 17.05 1.05
N PRO A 146 -6.50 15.80 1.56
CA PRO A 146 -7.64 14.93 1.37
C PRO A 146 -8.88 15.48 2.08
N GLN A 147 -10.04 15.27 1.49
CA GLN A 147 -11.33 15.61 2.08
C GLN A 147 -12.17 14.35 2.23
N GLU A 148 -13.00 14.33 3.27
CA GLU A 148 -13.94 13.24 3.47
C GLU A 148 -14.92 13.16 2.29
N ALA A 149 -15.04 11.97 1.69
CA ALA A 149 -16.00 11.76 0.62
C ALA A 149 -17.44 11.85 1.16
N ALA A 150 -18.26 12.68 0.51
CA ALA A 150 -19.70 12.81 0.82
C ALA A 150 -20.47 11.50 0.60
N GLN A 151 -20.03 10.68 -0.36
CA GLN A 151 -20.54 9.34 -0.63
C GLN A 151 -19.44 8.33 -0.37
N LYS A 152 -19.72 7.34 0.49
CA LYS A 152 -18.75 6.30 0.82
C LYS A 152 -18.72 5.27 -0.30
N GLN A 153 -17.51 4.90 -0.70
CA GLN A 153 -17.29 3.85 -1.69
C GLN A 153 -16.62 2.67 -1.04
N LEU A 154 -16.85 1.50 -1.61
CA LEU A 154 -16.13 0.31 -1.26
C LEU A 154 -14.65 0.47 -1.63
N THR A 155 -13.77 0.00 -0.76
CA THR A 155 -12.34 -0.05 -1.04
C THR A 155 -12.03 -1.00 -2.20
N PRO A 156 -11.02 -0.70 -3.04
CA PRO A 156 -10.58 -1.59 -4.09
C PRO A 156 -9.96 -2.86 -3.50
N LEU A 157 -9.91 -3.94 -4.30
CA LEU A 157 -9.30 -5.23 -3.90
C LEU A 157 -7.78 -5.30 -4.13
N GLY A 158 -7.16 -4.20 -4.58
CA GLY A 158 -5.73 -4.09 -4.84
C GLY A 158 -5.05 -3.08 -3.90
N PRO A 159 -3.90 -2.51 -4.29
CA PRO A 159 -3.19 -1.52 -3.49
C PRO A 159 -4.08 -0.36 -3.06
N MET A 160 -4.13 -0.11 -1.76
CA MET A 160 -4.80 1.07 -1.17
C MET A 160 -3.81 2.06 -0.55
N GLY A 161 -2.60 1.60 -0.27
CA GLY A 161 -1.55 2.37 0.38
C GLY A 161 -0.20 1.67 0.26
N ILE A 162 0.85 2.36 0.67
CA ILE A 162 2.21 1.84 0.77
C ILE A 162 2.62 1.90 2.24
N SER A 163 3.05 0.78 2.80
CA SER A 163 3.56 0.68 4.16
C SER A 163 4.98 1.26 4.26
N LEU A 164 5.48 1.50 5.48
CA LEU A 164 6.76 2.19 5.67
C LEU A 164 7.98 1.41 5.14
N ASN A 165 7.87 0.12 4.84
CA ASN A 165 8.95 -0.61 4.15
C ASN A 165 8.79 -0.65 2.62
N GLY A 166 7.79 0.04 2.06
CA GLY A 166 7.56 0.13 0.63
C GLY A 166 6.64 -0.95 0.06
N VAL A 167 6.11 -1.86 0.87
CA VAL A 167 5.15 -2.88 0.40
C VAL A 167 3.73 -2.32 0.39
N VAL A 168 2.94 -2.68 -0.62
CA VAL A 168 1.53 -2.26 -0.69
C VAL A 168 0.63 -2.93 0.35
N PHE A 169 -0.40 -2.20 0.76
CA PHE A 169 -1.43 -2.70 1.67
C PHE A 169 -2.78 -2.79 0.95
N TYR A 170 -3.43 -3.95 1.05
CA TYR A 170 -4.72 -4.28 0.46
C TYR A 170 -5.84 -4.14 1.48
N ASN A 171 -7.09 -4.21 1.02
CA ASN A 171 -8.25 -4.17 1.91
C ASN A 171 -8.42 -5.46 2.72
N GLN A 172 -9.46 -5.52 3.56
CA GLN A 172 -9.73 -6.64 4.46
C GLN A 172 -10.27 -7.92 3.78
N TYR A 173 -10.34 -7.96 2.45
CA TYR A 173 -10.96 -9.06 1.71
C TYR A 173 -9.98 -9.80 0.82
N ALA A 174 -10.24 -11.09 0.67
CA ALA A 174 -9.67 -11.94 -0.34
C ALA A 174 -10.28 -11.66 -1.73
N ALA A 175 -9.76 -12.35 -2.75
CA ALA A 175 -10.36 -12.40 -4.08
C ALA A 175 -11.88 -12.69 -4.02
N GLY A 176 -12.64 -12.03 -4.89
CA GLY A 176 -14.10 -12.13 -4.90
C GLY A 176 -14.79 -11.47 -3.69
N ARG A 177 -14.08 -10.64 -2.92
CA ARG A 177 -14.58 -9.98 -1.69
C ARG A 177 -14.92 -10.97 -0.57
N SER A 178 -14.22 -12.11 -0.55
CA SER A 178 -14.42 -13.14 0.47
C SER A 178 -13.68 -12.80 1.77
N PRO A 179 -14.10 -13.35 2.93
CA PRO A 179 -13.31 -13.23 4.16
C PRO A 179 -11.90 -13.84 4.02
N LEU A 180 -10.91 -13.26 4.70
CA LEU A 180 -9.50 -13.72 4.69
C LEU A 180 -9.23 -15.04 5.45
N THR A 181 -10.27 -15.74 5.93
CA THR A 181 -10.13 -16.89 6.83
C THR A 181 -9.29 -18.04 6.25
N GLY A 182 -9.31 -18.24 4.94
CA GLY A 182 -8.45 -19.22 4.26
C GLY A 182 -7.08 -18.64 3.88
N GLU A 183 -7.05 -17.39 3.42
CA GLU A 183 -5.86 -16.73 2.86
C GLU A 183 -4.81 -16.40 3.93
N ILE A 184 -5.24 -16.17 5.17
CA ILE A 184 -4.35 -15.93 6.32
C ILE A 184 -3.33 -17.05 6.55
N ASN A 185 -3.63 -18.27 6.09
CA ASN A 185 -2.70 -19.40 6.16
C ASN A 185 -1.56 -19.30 5.14
N SER A 186 -1.65 -18.38 4.17
CA SER A 186 -0.55 -18.12 3.24
C SER A 186 0.32 -16.95 3.66
N PHE A 187 0.00 -16.24 4.75
CA PHE A 187 0.82 -15.13 5.22
C PHE A 187 2.13 -15.64 5.80
N ASP A 188 3.23 -15.02 5.41
CA ASP A 188 4.52 -15.29 6.03
C ASP A 188 4.58 -14.75 7.47
N GLN A 189 5.73 -14.95 8.13
CA GLN A 189 5.94 -14.55 9.52
C GLN A 189 5.78 -13.03 9.76
N HIS A 190 5.81 -12.23 8.69
CA HIS A 190 5.65 -10.77 8.73
C HIS A 190 4.26 -10.29 8.32
N GLY A 191 3.34 -11.23 8.05
CA GLY A 191 1.92 -10.95 7.80
C GLY A 191 1.59 -10.60 6.36
N GLY A 192 2.52 -10.84 5.42
CA GLY A 192 2.29 -10.58 3.99
C GLY A 192 2.43 -11.83 3.13
N HIS A 193 1.99 -11.72 1.88
CA HIS A 193 2.08 -12.79 0.91
C HIS A 193 1.89 -12.28 -0.53
N PRO A 194 2.33 -13.03 -1.56
CA PRO A 194 2.13 -12.66 -2.95
C PRO A 194 0.81 -13.17 -3.54
N SER A 195 0.16 -12.31 -4.33
CA SER A 195 -1.01 -12.66 -5.17
C SER A 195 -0.57 -13.18 -6.55
N PRO A 196 -1.49 -13.74 -7.37
CA PRO A 196 -1.21 -13.99 -8.79
C PRO A 196 -0.69 -12.72 -9.47
N GLY A 197 0.43 -12.83 -10.17
CA GLY A 197 1.19 -11.65 -10.66
C GLY A 197 2.38 -11.27 -9.78
N ASN A 198 2.62 -12.02 -8.69
CA ASN A 198 3.81 -11.90 -7.84
C ASN A 198 3.93 -10.56 -7.10
N GLN A 199 2.80 -9.90 -6.86
CA GLN A 199 2.71 -8.68 -6.05
C GLN A 199 2.55 -9.06 -4.58
N TYR A 200 3.56 -8.73 -3.78
CA TYR A 200 3.58 -9.02 -2.35
C TYR A 200 2.84 -7.91 -1.61
N HIS A 201 1.96 -8.28 -0.70
CA HIS A 201 1.11 -7.29 -0.05
C HIS A 201 0.74 -7.72 1.36
N TYR A 202 0.32 -6.73 2.13
CA TYR A 202 -0.22 -6.92 3.47
C TYR A 202 -1.74 -6.69 3.47
N HIS A 203 -2.46 -7.49 4.24
CA HIS A 203 -3.87 -7.22 4.61
C HIS A 203 -4.01 -6.72 6.04
N VAL A 204 -2.94 -6.85 6.83
CA VAL A 204 -2.86 -6.48 8.25
C VAL A 204 -1.63 -5.62 8.51
N GLU A 205 -1.57 -4.95 9.65
CA GLU A 205 -0.37 -4.20 10.06
C GLU A 205 0.84 -5.16 10.06
N PRO A 206 1.92 -4.84 9.32
CA PRO A 206 3.09 -5.71 9.25
C PRO A 206 3.79 -5.78 10.61
N THR A 207 4.34 -6.94 10.95
CA THR A 207 5.01 -7.14 12.26
C THR A 207 6.49 -6.78 12.27
N TYR A 208 7.04 -6.35 11.14
CA TYR A 208 8.46 -6.01 10.95
C TYR A 208 8.76 -4.50 11.00
N LEU A 209 7.73 -3.64 11.06
CA LEU A 209 7.88 -2.18 11.01
C LEU A 209 8.13 -1.53 12.38
#